data_AF-X0VS85-F1
#
_entry.id   AF-X0VS85-F1
#
_cell.length_a   1.000
_cell.length_b   1.000
_cell.length_c   1.000
_cell.angle_alpha   90.00
_cell.angle_beta   90.00
_cell.angle_gamma   90.00
#
_symmetry.space_group_name_H-M   'P 1'
#
loop_
_entity.id
_entity.type
_entity.pdbx_description
1 polymer ?
#
loop_
_entity_poly.entity_id
_entity_poly.type
_entity_poly.pdbx_seq_one_letter_code
_entity_poly.pdbx_strand_id
1 'polypeptide(L)'
;MKVKIAYLGPQGTFTEEALNKYINSTKSEDEIEKIPCATMQEVIKSVDRGEAAEGIVPIENSLEGSVNITLDFLTFESEAKIIREITIPIRHSLIGKEKISTSKIQRIIS
;
A
#
# COMPACT_ATOMS: atom_id res chain seq x y z
N MET A 1 -14.15 0.25 18.86
CA MET A 1 -13.61 1.22 17.89
C MET A 1 -12.76 0.45 16.89
N LYS A 2 -12.85 0.75 15.60
CA LYS A 2 -12.01 0.10 14.59
C LYS A 2 -10.58 0.65 14.66
N VAL A 3 -9.60 -0.20 14.40
CA VAL A 3 -8.19 0.18 14.26
C VAL A 3 -8.01 0.78 12.87
N LYS A 4 -7.56 2.04 12.81
CA LYS A 4 -7.29 2.73 11.55
C LYS A 4 -5.92 2.36 11.02
N ILE A 5 -5.85 1.92 9.77
CA ILE A 5 -4.58 1.60 9.10
C ILE A 5 -4.49 2.40 7.81
N ALA A 6 -3.50 3.29 7.73
CA ALA A 6 -3.23 4.10 6.55
C ALA A 6 -2.42 3.33 5.50
N TYR A 7 -2.64 3.61 4.22
CA TYR A 7 -1.89 3.00 3.12
C TYR A 7 -1.81 3.91 1.91
N LEU A 8 -0.83 3.68 1.03
CA LEU A 8 -0.72 4.39 -0.24
C LEU A 8 -1.86 3.98 -1.19
N GLY A 9 -2.83 4.88 -1.33
CA GLY A 9 -3.98 4.72 -2.20
C GLY A 9 -3.71 5.07 -3.67
N PRO A 10 -4.77 5.09 -4.50
CA PRO A 10 -6.17 4.81 -4.16
C PRO A 10 -6.44 3.32 -3.93
N GLN A 11 -7.71 2.94 -3.78
CA GLN A 11 -8.13 1.54 -3.80
C GLN A 11 -7.68 0.85 -5.10
N GLY A 12 -7.23 -0.40 -4.99
CA GLY A 12 -6.74 -1.24 -6.08
C GLY A 12 -5.22 -1.23 -6.25
N THR A 13 -4.46 -0.55 -5.41
CA THR A 13 -2.99 -0.56 -5.46
C THR A 13 -2.40 -1.84 -4.88
N PHE A 14 -1.16 -2.16 -5.25
CA PHE A 14 -0.38 -3.23 -4.59
C PHE A 14 -0.17 -2.96 -3.10
N THR A 15 -0.15 -1.70 -2.66
CA THR A 15 -0.08 -1.38 -1.23
C THR A 15 -1.37 -1.75 -0.50
N GLU A 16 -2.54 -1.60 -1.12
CA GLU A 16 -3.79 -2.14 -0.56
C GLU A 16 -3.77 -3.67 -0.51
N GLU A 17 -3.24 -4.33 -1.54
CA GLU A 17 -3.08 -5.80 -1.54
C GLU A 17 -2.18 -6.26 -0.37
N ALA A 18 -1.07 -5.55 -0.12
CA ALA A 18 -0.20 -5.79 1.02
C ALA A 18 -0.93 -5.58 2.36
N LEU A 19 -1.75 -4.52 2.47
CA LEU A 19 -2.60 -4.28 3.64
C LEU A 19 -3.62 -5.41 3.86
N ASN A 20 -4.27 -5.89 2.80
CA ASN A 20 -5.22 -6.99 2.92
C ASN A 20 -4.53 -8.28 3.39
N LYS A 21 -3.34 -8.58 2.86
CA LYS A 21 -2.52 -9.71 3.32
C LYS A 21 -2.11 -9.55 4.79
N TYR A 22 -1.75 -8.34 5.20
CA TYR A 22 -1.43 -8.03 6.60
C TYR A 22 -2.60 -8.35 7.53
N ILE A 23 -3.78 -7.78 7.23
CA ILE A 23 -4.99 -7.92 8.03
C ILE A 23 -5.34 -9.40 8.16
N ASN A 24 -5.42 -10.13 7.04
CA ASN A 24 -5.75 -11.56 7.04
C ASN A 24 -4.77 -12.42 7.87
N SER A 25 -3.53 -11.95 8.08
CA SER A 25 -2.52 -12.65 8.87
C SER A 25 -2.51 -12.29 10.35
N THR A 26 -3.26 -11.27 10.79
CA THR A 26 -3.14 -10.69 12.14
C THR A 26 -4.42 -10.33 12.85
N LYS A 27 -5.45 -9.93 12.11
CA LYS A 27 -6.63 -9.23 12.65
C LYS A 27 -7.88 -9.67 11.90
N SER A 28 -9.04 -9.43 12.49
CA SER A 28 -10.31 -9.59 11.78
C SER A 28 -10.58 -8.33 10.94
N GLU A 29 -11.03 -8.49 9.69
CA GLU A 29 -11.32 -7.35 8.81
C GLU A 29 -12.42 -6.42 9.37
N ASP A 30 -13.37 -6.97 10.13
CA ASP A 30 -14.44 -6.20 10.78
C ASP A 30 -13.92 -5.19 11.81
N GLU A 31 -12.71 -5.37 12.32
CA GLU A 31 -12.07 -4.52 13.31
C GLU A 31 -11.21 -3.41 12.69
N ILE A 32 -11.09 -3.35 11.36
CA ILE A 32 -10.19 -2.44 10.66
C ILE A 32 -10.94 -1.38 9.85
N GLU A 33 -10.42 -0.16 9.89
CA GLU A 33 -10.78 0.93 9.00
C GLU A 33 -9.55 1.27 8.12
N LYS A 34 -9.65 1.04 6.81
CA LYS A 34 -8.56 1.29 5.85
C LYS A 34 -8.61 2.75 5.42
N ILE A 35 -7.50 3.49 5.57
CA ILE A 35 -7.41 4.92 5.25
C ILE A 35 -6.50 5.10 4.02
N PRO A 36 -7.06 5.36 2.82
CA PRO A 36 -6.23 5.64 1.65
C PRO A 36 -5.61 7.04 1.74
N CYS A 37 -4.29 7.11 1.57
CA CYS A 37 -3.53 8.36 1.51
C CYS A 37 -2.99 8.58 0.08
N ALA A 38 -2.85 9.84 -0.32
CA ALA A 38 -2.37 10.18 -1.66
C ALA A 38 -0.85 10.00 -1.84
N THR A 39 -0.07 9.98 -0.75
CA THR A 39 1.39 9.90 -0.79
C THR A 39 1.93 9.05 0.36
N MET A 40 3.15 8.51 0.20
CA MET A 40 3.84 7.73 1.24
C MET A 40 4.10 8.57 2.50
N GLN A 41 4.46 9.84 2.31
CA GLN A 41 4.67 10.79 3.40
C GLN A 41 3.40 10.99 4.22
N GLU A 42 2.24 11.05 3.57
CA GLU A 42 0.97 11.24 4.28
C GLU A 42 0.58 9.99 5.09
N VAL A 43 0.88 8.79 4.60
CA VAL A 43 0.73 7.56 5.39
C VAL A 43 1.56 7.66 6.67
N ILE A 44 2.85 7.97 6.54
CA ILE A 44 3.78 8.04 7.68
C ILE A 44 3.35 9.13 8.67
N LYS A 45 3.07 10.35 8.18
CA LYS A 45 2.64 11.46 9.04
C LYS A 45 1.31 11.20 9.73
N SER A 46 0.37 10.48 9.10
CA SER A 46 -0.90 10.13 9.76
C SER A 46 -0.68 9.24 10.99
N VAL A 47 0.36 8.40 10.97
CA VAL A 47 0.77 7.59 12.13
C VAL A 47 1.42 8.47 13.18
N ASP A 48 2.35 9.35 12.81
CA ASP A 48 3.01 10.26 13.75
C ASP A 48 2.02 11.20 14.45
N ARG A 49 0.97 11.65 13.74
CA ARG A 49 -0.12 12.48 14.30
C ARG A 49 -1.14 11.70 15.11
N GLY A 50 -1.06 10.36 15.15
CA GLY A 50 -2.01 9.49 15.83
C GLY A 50 -3.39 9.40 15.16
N GLU A 51 -3.50 9.83 13.91
CA GLU A 51 -4.74 9.75 13.12
C GLU A 51 -4.99 8.31 12.62
N ALA A 52 -3.91 7.60 12.31
CA ALA A 52 -3.89 6.16 12.06
C ALA A 52 -3.05 5.46 13.12
N ALA A 53 -3.47 4.26 13.52
CA ALA A 53 -2.70 3.46 14.48
C ALA A 53 -1.47 2.82 13.81
N GLU A 54 -1.59 2.48 12.53
CA GLU A 54 -0.56 1.81 11.74
C GLU A 54 -0.56 2.34 10.30
N GLY A 55 0.58 2.22 9.61
CA GLY A 55 0.76 2.63 8.22
C GLY A 55 1.44 1.55 7.39
N ILE A 56 0.95 1.31 6.18
CA ILE A 56 1.56 0.41 5.20
C ILE A 56 2.23 1.24 4.09
N VAL A 57 3.54 1.12 3.98
CA VAL A 57 4.37 1.79 2.97
C VAL A 57 5.32 0.80 2.30
N PRO A 58 5.59 0.94 1.00
CA PRO A 58 6.62 0.13 0.33
C PRO A 58 8.01 0.63 0.74
N ILE A 59 8.92 -0.30 1.03
CA ILE A 59 10.31 0.01 1.40
C ILE A 59 11.33 -0.47 0.35
N GLU A 60 10.99 -1.51 -0.43
CA GLU A 60 11.86 -2.08 -1.47
C GLU A 60 11.03 -2.74 -2.58
N ASN A 61 11.55 -2.69 -3.80
CA ASN A 61 11.07 -3.42 -4.97
C ASN A 61 12.22 -4.26 -5.55
N SER A 62 11.95 -5.52 -5.94
CA SER A 62 12.98 -6.43 -6.47
C SER A 62 13.61 -6.00 -7.81
N LEU A 63 12.95 -5.12 -8.56
CA LEU A 63 13.42 -4.60 -9.85
C LEU A 63 14.10 -3.24 -9.73
N GLU A 64 13.54 -2.35 -8.91
CA GLU A 64 13.97 -0.95 -8.79
C GLU A 64 14.80 -0.67 -7.53
N GLY A 65 14.90 -1.66 -6.62
CA GLY A 65 15.60 -1.54 -5.35
C GLY A 65 14.79 -0.77 -4.31
N SER A 66 15.49 -0.12 -3.39
CA SER A 66 14.91 0.58 -2.25
C SER A 66 14.00 1.75 -2.66
N VAL A 67 12.91 1.93 -1.93
CA VAL A 67 12.02 3.10 -2.06
C VAL A 67 12.59 4.22 -1.19
N ASN A 68 13.55 4.96 -1.75
CA ASN A 68 14.32 5.97 -1.02
C ASN A 68 13.45 6.97 -0.26
N ILE A 69 12.33 7.43 -0.85
CA ILE A 69 11.45 8.40 -0.20
C ILE A 69 10.84 7.87 1.11
N THR A 70 10.53 6.57 1.19
CA THR A 70 10.06 5.94 2.42
C THR A 70 11.19 5.88 3.44
N LEU A 71 12.39 5.47 3.01
CA LEU A 71 13.56 5.36 3.88
C LEU A 71 13.97 6.71 4.47
N ASP A 72 14.04 7.75 3.63
CA ASP A 72 14.39 9.10 4.06
C ASP A 72 13.39 9.63 5.08
N PHE A 73 12.08 9.44 4.83
CA PHE A 73 11.05 9.89 5.76
C PHE A 73 11.12 9.17 7.10
N LEU A 74 11.27 7.84 7.09
CA LEU A 74 11.40 7.05 8.31
C LEU A 74 12.69 7.37 9.08
N THR A 75 13.74 7.84 8.39
CA THR A 75 15.04 8.12 9.01
C THR A 75 15.11 9.53 9.59
N PHE A 76 14.57 10.52 8.88
CA PHE A 76 14.82 11.93 9.18
C PHE A 76 13.59 12.72 9.63
N GLU A 77 12.38 12.26 9.31
CA GLU A 77 11.14 13.07 9.41
C GLU A 77 10.05 12.41 10.26
N SER A 78 10.26 11.21 10.78
CA SER A 78 9.24 10.41 11.46
C SER A 78 9.78 9.74 12.73
N GLU A 79 8.92 9.59 13.74
CA GLU A 79 9.21 8.82 14.95
C GLU A 79 8.59 7.42 14.91
N ALA A 80 7.83 7.12 13.85
CA ALA A 80 7.20 5.82 13.62
C ALA A 80 8.22 4.68 13.70
N LYS A 81 7.79 3.56 14.28
CA LYS A 81 8.61 2.34 14.40
C LYS A 81 8.10 1.27 13.45
N ILE A 82 9.03 0.61 12.77
CA ILE A 82 8.72 -0.55 11.94
C ILE A 82 8.40 -1.73 12.86
N ILE A 83 7.16 -2.22 12.80
CA ILE A 83 6.68 -3.32 13.64
C ILE A 83 6.55 -4.65 12.90
N ARG A 84 6.54 -4.62 11.55
CA ARG A 84 6.38 -5.80 10.70
C ARG A 84 6.83 -5.52 9.26
N GLU A 85 7.22 -6.57 8.55
CA GLU A 85 7.45 -6.59 7.11
C GLU A 85 6.50 -7.55 6.39
N ILE A 86 6.20 -7.25 5.12
CA ILE A 86 5.35 -8.09 4.26
C ILE A 86 5.86 -8.03 2.84
N THR A 87 6.04 -9.21 2.23
CA THR A 87 6.38 -9.34 0.82
C THR A 87 5.16 -9.85 0.04
N ILE A 88 4.85 -9.20 -1.08
CA ILE A 88 3.84 -9.65 -2.04
C ILE A 88 4.46 -9.83 -3.43
N PRO A 89 4.05 -10.86 -4.19
CA PRO A 89 4.46 -10.99 -5.59
C PRO A 89 3.68 -10.00 -6.46
N ILE A 90 4.38 -9.17 -7.23
CA ILE A 90 3.74 -8.25 -8.18
C ILE A 90 3.27 -9.02 -9.42
N ARG A 91 1.97 -8.96 -9.70
CA ARG A 91 1.34 -9.61 -10.87
C ARG A 91 0.44 -8.63 -11.58
N HIS A 92 0.81 -8.25 -12.80
CA HIS A 92 -0.03 -7.42 -13.64
C HIS A 92 -1.08 -8.27 -14.37
N SER A 93 -2.29 -7.71 -14.50
CA SER A 93 -3.38 -8.30 -15.28
C SER A 93 -3.77 -7.34 -16.40
N LEU A 94 -4.02 -7.86 -17.59
CA LEU A 94 -4.62 -7.09 -18.68
C LEU A 94 -6.14 -7.09 -18.48
N ILE A 95 -6.69 -5.94 -18.07
CA ILE A 95 -8.09 -5.80 -17.71
C ILE A 95 -8.79 -4.90 -18.73
N GLY A 96 -9.99 -5.28 -19.14
CA GLY A 96 -10.85 -4.48 -20.01
C GLY A 96 -12.30 -4.59 -19.57
N LYS A 97 -13.12 -3.60 -19.94
CA LYS A 97 -14.56 -3.60 -19.65
C LYS A 97 -15.28 -4.82 -20.25
N GLU A 98 -14.79 -5.30 -21.39
CA GLU A 98 -15.35 -6.42 -22.13
C GLU A 98 -14.23 -7.36 -22.56
N LYS A 99 -14.58 -8.64 -22.77
CA LYS A 99 -13.66 -9.63 -23.30
C LYS A 99 -13.47 -9.40 -24.80
N ILE A 100 -12.32 -8.85 -25.18
CA ILE A 100 -11.92 -8.68 -26.58
C ILE A 100 -10.72 -9.56 -26.91
N SER A 101 -10.59 -9.93 -28.18
CA SER A 101 -9.37 -10.57 -28.68
C SER A 101 -8.19 -9.62 -28.49
N THR A 102 -7.04 -10.14 -28.03
CA THR A 102 -5.81 -9.36 -27.86
C THR A 102 -5.35 -8.69 -29.16
N SER A 103 -5.62 -9.31 -30.31
CA SER A 103 -5.36 -8.75 -31.63
C SER A 103 -6.14 -7.48 -31.97
N LYS A 104 -7.20 -7.18 -31.22
CA LYS A 104 -8.02 -5.96 -31.39
C LYS A 104 -7.63 -4.83 -30.43
N ILE A 105 -6.67 -5.06 -29.53
CA ILE A 105 -6.23 -4.06 -28.56
C ILE A 105 -5.35 -3.04 -29.28
N GLN A 106 -5.76 -1.77 -29.27
CA GLN A 106 -5.02 -0.67 -29.91
C GLN A 106 -4.21 0.17 -28.93
N ARG A 107 -4.62 0.21 -27.65
CA ARG A 107 -3.98 1.01 -26.62
C ARG A 107 -4.09 0.33 -25.26
N ILE A 108 -2.99 0.36 -24.50
CA ILE A 108 -2.90 -0.07 -23.11
C ILE A 108 -2.56 1.17 -22.28
N ILE A 109 -3.17 1.29 -21.10
CA ILE A 109 -2.91 2.35 -20.13
C ILE A 109 -2.55 1.64 -18.82
N SER A 110 -1.49 2.08 -18.18
CA SER A 110 -1.03 1.61 -16.87
C SER A 110 -0.53 2.77 -16.03
#